data_AF-A0A4S9K6N8-F1
#
_entry.id   AF-A0A4S9K6N8-F1
#
_cell.length_a   1.000
_cell.length_b   1.000
_cell.length_c   1.000
_cell.angle_alpha   90.00
_cell.angle_beta   90.00
_cell.angle_gamma   90.00
#
_symmetry.space_group_name_H-M   'P 1'
#
loop_
_entity.id
_entity.type
_entity.pdbx_description
1 polymer ?
#
loop_
_entity_poly.entity_id
_entity_poly.type
_entity_poly.pdbx_seq_one_letter_code
_entity_poly.pdbx_strand_id
1 'polypeptide(L)'
;MFMKAAYEILGYPTYHWVSMMENPKDLDLWNSTLSRKYDDSKNPDTLAEWDALIGHISAVTDSPINAFAPELIAAYPHAKVVLVERDIASWYKSFEKNVISPFVAPFTRIVLEVEPGFIGKMGRIGGLLMHGQWNSKDFDEWRAKARDGHKTGTQGKATAI
;
A
#
# COMPACT_ATOMS: atom_id res chain seq x y z
N MET A 1 5.62 -4.77 -18.58
CA MET A 1 4.72 -5.74 -17.94
C MET A 1 4.88 -5.57 -16.43
N PHE A 2 3.78 -5.43 -15.67
CA PHE A 2 3.83 -5.25 -14.21
C PHE A 2 3.83 -6.61 -13.50
N MET A 3 4.28 -6.68 -12.24
CA MET A 3 4.40 -7.94 -11.50
C MET A 3 3.10 -8.72 -11.38
N LYS A 4 1.97 -8.04 -11.10
CA LYS A 4 0.64 -8.66 -11.10
C LYS A 4 0.37 -9.47 -12.36
N ALA A 5 0.56 -8.85 -13.53
CA ALA A 5 0.33 -9.50 -14.82
C ALA A 5 1.26 -10.70 -15.04
N ALA A 6 2.51 -10.64 -14.57
CA ALA A 6 3.44 -11.76 -14.67
C ALA A 6 2.97 -12.96 -13.82
N TYR A 7 2.53 -12.72 -12.59
CA TYR A 7 1.99 -13.77 -11.73
C TYR A 7 0.69 -14.37 -12.27
N GLU A 8 -0.20 -13.54 -12.83
CA GLU A 8 -1.43 -14.02 -13.47
C GLU A 8 -1.15 -14.91 -14.68
N ILE A 9 -0.13 -14.58 -15.50
CA ILE A 9 0.32 -15.44 -16.60
C ILE A 9 0.81 -16.80 -16.09
N LEU A 10 1.45 -16.83 -14.92
CA LEU A 10 1.91 -18.06 -14.27
C LEU A 10 0.78 -18.84 -13.57
N GLY A 11 -0.46 -18.34 -13.62
CA GLY A 11 -1.61 -18.99 -13.00
C GLY A 11 -1.75 -18.71 -11.50
N TYR A 12 -1.11 -17.66 -10.99
CA TYR A 12 -1.28 -17.21 -9.60
C TYR A 12 -2.25 -16.03 -9.55
N PRO A 13 -3.49 -16.23 -9.07
CA PRO A 13 -4.37 -15.10 -8.73
C PRO A 13 -3.60 -14.13 -7.83
N THR A 14 -3.66 -12.83 -8.16
CA THR A 14 -2.80 -11.83 -7.53
C THR A 14 -3.58 -10.61 -7.06
N TYR A 15 -3.41 -10.25 -5.78
CA TYR A 15 -3.99 -9.04 -5.19
C TYR A 15 -3.08 -7.83 -5.47
N HIS A 16 -3.69 -6.70 -5.76
CA HIS A 16 -3.02 -5.41 -5.99
C HIS A 16 -3.92 -4.27 -5.50
N TRP A 17 -3.39 -3.05 -5.36
CA TRP A 17 -4.18 -1.85 -5.06
C TRP A 17 -5.53 -1.74 -5.80
N VAL A 18 -5.55 -2.08 -7.10
CA VAL A 18 -6.75 -1.99 -7.94
C VAL A 18 -7.82 -3.04 -7.57
N SER A 19 -7.45 -4.13 -6.89
CA SER A 19 -8.38 -5.15 -6.42
C SER A 19 -9.39 -4.59 -5.40
N MET A 20 -9.01 -3.57 -4.63
CA MET A 20 -9.95 -2.85 -3.75
C MET A 20 -11.03 -2.09 -4.53
N MET A 21 -10.78 -1.76 -5.80
CA MET A 21 -11.79 -1.16 -6.68
C MET A 21 -12.76 -2.21 -7.23
N GLU A 22 -12.29 -3.44 -7.41
CA GLU A 22 -13.09 -4.59 -7.85
C GLU A 22 -13.95 -5.15 -6.70
N ASN A 23 -13.44 -5.11 -5.47
CA ASN A 23 -14.15 -5.50 -4.26
C ASN A 23 -14.10 -4.40 -3.18
N PRO A 24 -14.98 -3.39 -3.24
CA PRO A 24 -15.00 -2.28 -2.30
C PRO A 24 -15.18 -2.64 -0.81
N LYS A 25 -15.62 -3.86 -0.49
CA LYS A 25 -15.73 -4.33 0.90
C LYS A 25 -14.35 -4.49 1.56
N ASP A 26 -13.31 -4.72 0.77
CA ASP A 26 -11.94 -4.81 1.27
C ASP A 26 -11.46 -3.50 1.88
N LEU A 27 -12.05 -2.37 1.47
CA LEU A 27 -11.72 -1.05 2.02
C LEU A 27 -11.95 -0.99 3.53
N ASP A 28 -13.01 -1.65 4.03
CA ASP A 28 -13.30 -1.66 5.47
C ASP A 28 -12.27 -2.49 6.23
N LEU A 29 -11.92 -3.66 5.69
CA LEU A 29 -10.91 -4.54 6.27
C LEU A 29 -9.54 -3.86 6.29
N TRP A 30 -9.12 -3.26 5.17
CA TRP A 30 -7.85 -2.55 5.07
C TRP A 30 -7.78 -1.32 5.97
N ASN A 31 -8.85 -0.53 6.08
CA ASN A 31 -8.88 0.59 7.02
C ASN A 31 -8.72 0.10 8.46
N SER A 32 -9.38 -1.00 8.83
CA SER A 32 -9.26 -1.60 10.17
C SER A 32 -7.84 -2.09 10.45
N THR A 33 -7.26 -2.86 9.52
CA THR A 33 -5.91 -3.44 9.63
C THR A 33 -4.81 -2.36 9.64
N LEU A 34 -4.88 -1.36 8.77
CA LEU A 34 -3.92 -0.25 8.77
C LEU A 34 -4.04 0.64 10.02
N SER A 35 -5.27 0.90 10.49
CA SER A 35 -5.46 1.61 11.76
C SER A 35 -4.82 0.84 12.91
N ARG A 36 -5.03 -0.48 13.02
CA ARG A 36 -4.36 -1.29 14.07
C ARG A 36 -2.83 -1.25 14.00
N LYS A 37 -2.26 -1.23 12.80
CA LYS A 37 -0.81 -1.18 12.60
C LYS A 37 -0.19 0.14 13.07
N TYR A 38 -0.88 1.26 12.81
CA TYR A 38 -0.33 2.60 13.01
C TYR A 38 -0.87 3.32 14.25
N ASP A 39 -2.01 2.91 14.78
CA ASP A 39 -2.41 3.21 16.14
C ASP A 39 -1.65 2.25 17.07
N ASP A 40 -1.24 2.67 18.27
CA ASP A 40 -0.44 1.88 19.24
C ASP A 40 -1.12 0.58 19.77
N SER A 41 -2.12 0.05 19.06
CA SER A 41 -2.72 -1.25 19.29
C SER A 41 -1.69 -2.34 19.04
N LYS A 42 -1.32 -3.08 20.10
CA LYS A 42 -0.25 -4.09 20.05
C LYS A 42 -0.72 -5.47 19.60
N ASN A 43 -1.88 -5.58 18.97
CA ASN A 43 -2.41 -6.88 18.58
C ASN A 43 -2.04 -7.16 17.12
N PRO A 44 -1.12 -8.10 16.86
CA PRO A 44 -0.84 -8.51 15.50
C PRO A 44 -2.09 -9.15 14.90
N ASP A 45 -2.31 -8.92 13.60
CA ASP A 45 -3.38 -9.58 12.86
C ASP A 45 -3.17 -11.10 12.88
N THR A 46 -4.26 -11.82 13.17
CA THR A 46 -4.32 -13.27 13.18
C THR A 46 -4.31 -13.82 11.75
N LEU A 47 -3.93 -15.10 11.58
CA LEU A 47 -4.00 -15.76 10.27
C LEU A 47 -5.42 -15.73 9.67
N ALA A 48 -6.46 -15.83 10.51
CA ALA A 48 -7.84 -15.76 10.05
C ALA A 48 -8.22 -14.36 9.49
N GLU A 49 -7.68 -13.29 10.08
CA GLU A 49 -7.86 -11.93 9.56
C GLU A 49 -7.12 -11.73 8.24
N TRP A 50 -5.92 -12.31 8.11
CA TRP A 50 -5.21 -12.33 6.83
C TRP A 50 -5.94 -13.13 5.76
N ASP A 51 -6.44 -14.32 6.11
CA ASP A 51 -7.16 -15.17 5.17
C ASP A 51 -8.48 -14.53 4.70
N ALA A 52 -9.13 -13.74 5.56
CA ALA A 52 -10.31 -12.96 5.18
C ALA A 52 -9.99 -11.89 4.11
N LEU A 53 -8.80 -11.27 4.18
CA LEU A 53 -8.33 -10.28 3.21
C LEU A 53 -7.81 -10.92 1.92
N ILE A 54 -6.93 -11.91 2.04
CA ILE A 54 -6.09 -12.39 0.93
C ILE A 54 -5.95 -13.92 0.86
N GLY A 55 -6.64 -14.69 1.70
CA GLY A 55 -6.52 -16.17 1.73
C GLY A 55 -7.02 -16.87 0.47
N HIS A 56 -7.79 -16.17 -0.36
CA HIS A 56 -8.29 -16.65 -1.65
C HIS A 56 -7.35 -16.37 -2.83
N ILE A 57 -6.20 -15.74 -2.57
CA ILE A 57 -5.24 -15.28 -3.56
C ILE A 57 -3.91 -16.06 -3.38
N SER A 58 -3.12 -16.21 -4.45
CA SER A 58 -1.84 -16.92 -4.41
C SER A 58 -0.61 -16.02 -4.39
N ALA A 59 -0.74 -14.75 -4.79
CA ALA A 59 0.32 -13.75 -4.72
C ALA A 59 -0.22 -12.37 -4.35
N VAL A 60 0.61 -11.53 -3.74
CA VAL A 60 0.23 -10.16 -3.38
C VAL A 60 1.30 -9.20 -3.91
N THR A 61 0.86 -8.02 -4.31
CA THR A 61 1.73 -6.94 -4.80
C THR A 61 1.16 -5.58 -4.38
N ASP A 62 2.03 -4.57 -4.36
CA ASP A 62 1.66 -3.17 -4.16
C ASP A 62 1.11 -2.85 -2.75
N SER A 63 0.74 -1.59 -2.54
CA SER A 63 0.02 -1.16 -1.36
C SER A 63 -1.44 -1.65 -1.35
N PRO A 64 -2.03 -1.86 -0.16
CA PRO A 64 -1.46 -1.62 1.19
C PRO A 64 -0.55 -2.74 1.71
N ILE A 65 -0.46 -3.87 0.99
CA ILE A 65 0.15 -5.12 1.47
C ILE A 65 1.64 -4.99 1.75
N ASN A 66 2.36 -4.22 0.93
CA ASN A 66 3.79 -3.96 1.12
C ASN A 66 4.15 -3.38 2.51
N ALA A 67 3.21 -2.72 3.20
CA ALA A 67 3.41 -2.22 4.56
C ALA A 67 3.49 -3.33 5.63
N PHE A 68 3.04 -4.55 5.31
CA PHE A 68 2.90 -5.68 6.24
C PHE A 68 3.86 -6.83 5.94
N ALA A 69 4.99 -6.56 5.28
CA ALA A 69 5.92 -7.61 4.88
C ALA A 69 6.38 -8.51 6.05
N PRO A 70 6.81 -7.97 7.21
CA PRO A 70 7.20 -8.81 8.35
C PRO A 70 6.05 -9.67 8.88
N GLU A 71 4.84 -9.10 8.99
CA GLU A 71 3.64 -9.78 9.48
C GLU A 71 3.23 -10.92 8.55
N LEU A 72 3.27 -10.70 7.24
CA LEU A 72 2.90 -11.71 6.25
C LEU A 72 3.95 -12.81 6.11
N ILE A 73 5.24 -12.49 6.27
CA ILE A 73 6.30 -13.52 6.33
C ILE A 73 6.08 -14.43 7.54
N ALA A 74 5.68 -13.87 8.68
CA ALA A 74 5.37 -14.65 9.88
C ALA A 74 4.09 -15.48 9.73
N ALA A 75 3.03 -14.91 9.13
CA ALA A 75 1.75 -15.59 8.92
C ALA A 75 1.82 -16.68 7.85
N TYR A 76 2.60 -16.48 6.79
CA TYR A 76 2.75 -17.39 5.65
C TYR A 76 4.21 -17.80 5.46
N PRO A 77 4.79 -18.62 6.36
CA PRO A 77 6.23 -18.93 6.36
C PRO A 77 6.72 -19.71 5.14
N HIS A 78 5.80 -20.30 4.37
CA HIS A 78 6.10 -21.01 3.12
C HIS A 78 6.01 -20.11 1.87
N ALA A 79 5.50 -18.88 2.00
CA ALA A 79 5.42 -17.95 0.89
C ALA A 79 6.82 -17.47 0.50
N LYS A 80 7.05 -17.30 -0.81
CA LYS A 80 8.28 -16.72 -1.33
C LYS A 80 8.14 -15.21 -1.39
N VAL A 81 9.18 -14.49 -0.98
CA VAL A 81 9.23 -13.03 -1.03
C VAL A 81 10.02 -12.61 -2.26
N VAL A 82 9.42 -11.76 -3.09
CA VAL A 82 10.09 -11.14 -4.24
C VAL A 82 10.20 -9.65 -3.97
N LEU A 83 11.42 -9.12 -4.04
CA LEU A 83 11.68 -7.69 -3.94
C LEU A 83 11.97 -7.14 -5.33
N VAL A 84 11.17 -6.17 -5.79
CA VAL A 84 11.41 -5.51 -7.06
C VAL A 84 12.15 -4.19 -6.84
N GLU A 85 13.38 -4.14 -7.36
CA GLU A 85 14.23 -2.95 -7.28
C GLU A 85 14.29 -2.22 -8.61
N ARG A 86 14.51 -0.91 -8.54
CA ARG A 86 14.65 -0.02 -9.68
C ARG A 86 15.51 1.18 -9.30
N ASP A 87 16.03 1.87 -10.31
CA ASP A 87 16.71 3.15 -10.10
C ASP A 87 15.81 4.12 -9.31
N ILE A 88 16.39 4.71 -8.25
CA ILE A 88 15.66 5.50 -7.25
C ILE A 88 15.11 6.78 -7.89
N ALA A 89 15.87 7.45 -8.77
CA ALA A 89 15.42 8.67 -9.44
C ALA A 89 14.23 8.40 -10.37
N SER A 90 14.33 7.34 -11.15
CA SER A 90 13.25 6.87 -12.01
C SER A 90 12.03 6.45 -11.18
N TRP A 91 12.22 5.79 -10.04
CA TRP A 91 11.16 5.46 -9.08
C TRP A 91 10.43 6.67 -8.55
N TYR A 92 11.17 7.62 -7.99
CA TYR A 92 10.56 8.79 -7.40
C TYR A 92 9.73 9.57 -8.42
N LYS A 93 10.26 9.77 -9.64
CA LYS A 93 9.50 10.42 -10.73
C LYS A 93 8.19 9.71 -11.04
N SER A 94 8.19 8.38 -11.03
CA SER A 94 6.98 7.58 -11.26
C SER A 94 6.03 7.62 -10.06
N PHE A 95 6.56 7.53 -8.85
CA PHE A 95 5.80 7.53 -7.60
C PHE A 95 5.12 8.89 -7.36
N GLU A 96 5.86 9.98 -7.55
CA GLU A 96 5.34 11.34 -7.47
C GLU A 96 4.23 11.58 -8.50
N LYS A 97 4.42 11.15 -9.76
CA LYS A 97 3.42 11.32 -10.81
C LYS A 97 2.16 10.46 -10.60
N ASN A 98 2.32 9.18 -10.28
CA ASN A 98 1.22 8.21 -10.34
C ASN A 98 0.60 7.89 -8.98
N VAL A 99 1.29 8.18 -7.86
CA VAL A 99 0.79 7.93 -6.51
C VAL A 99 0.54 9.25 -5.80
N ILE A 100 1.58 10.07 -5.60
CA ILE A 100 1.44 11.29 -4.78
C ILE A 100 0.53 12.33 -5.44
N SER A 101 0.75 12.63 -6.74
CA SER A 101 0.02 13.67 -7.47
C SER A 101 -1.50 13.50 -7.46
N PRO A 102 -2.05 12.29 -7.70
CA PRO A 102 -3.48 12.02 -7.55
C PRO A 102 -4.05 12.37 -6.16
N PHE A 103 -3.30 12.13 -5.08
CA PHE A 103 -3.75 12.45 -3.72
C PHE A 103 -3.61 13.93 -3.35
N VAL A 104 -2.63 14.66 -3.90
CA VAL A 104 -2.49 16.12 -3.66
C VAL A 104 -3.42 16.97 -4.53
N ALA A 105 -4.04 16.42 -5.57
CA ALA A 105 -4.86 17.19 -6.51
C ALA A 105 -6.05 17.87 -5.78
N PRO A 106 -6.31 19.18 -6.03
CA PRO A 106 -7.37 19.93 -5.33
C PRO A 106 -8.76 19.29 -5.46
N PHE A 107 -9.06 18.71 -6.63
CA PHE A 107 -10.31 18.00 -6.87
C PHE A 107 -10.44 16.75 -5.99
N THR A 108 -9.38 15.95 -5.84
CA THR A 108 -9.38 14.78 -4.97
C THR A 108 -9.61 15.17 -3.51
N ARG A 109 -8.96 16.24 -3.02
CA ARG A 109 -9.17 16.75 -1.65
C ARG A 109 -10.62 17.11 -1.37
N ILE A 110 -11.31 17.72 -2.34
CA ILE A 110 -12.73 18.07 -2.21
C ILE A 110 -13.61 16.81 -2.26
N VAL A 111 -13.34 15.87 -3.15
CA VAL A 111 -14.16 14.67 -3.32
C VAL A 111 -14.04 13.71 -2.12
N LEU A 112 -12.88 13.64 -1.47
CA LEU A 112 -12.67 12.86 -0.24
C LEU A 112 -13.61 13.28 0.90
N GLU A 113 -13.93 14.57 0.98
CA GLU A 113 -14.82 15.13 2.02
C GLU A 113 -16.31 14.93 1.69
N VAL A 114 -16.66 14.68 0.43
CA VAL A 114 -18.06 14.71 -0.05
C VAL A 114 -18.66 13.31 -0.27
N GLU A 115 -17.85 12.27 -0.51
CA GLU A 115 -18.31 10.88 -0.65
C GLU A 115 -17.57 9.96 0.34
N PRO A 116 -18.12 9.74 1.55
CA PRO A 116 -17.41 9.01 2.62
C PRO A 116 -17.37 7.50 2.41
N GLY A 117 -18.09 6.95 1.42
CA GLY A 117 -18.18 5.52 1.15
C GLY A 117 -16.93 4.99 0.47
N PHE A 118 -16.82 5.09 -0.84
CA PHE A 118 -15.72 4.50 -1.60
C PHE A 118 -14.49 5.40 -1.59
N ILE A 119 -14.67 6.67 -1.98
CA ILE A 119 -13.55 7.60 -2.19
C ILE A 119 -12.94 7.99 -0.84
N GLY A 120 -13.78 8.30 0.15
CA GLY A 120 -13.32 8.60 1.52
C GLY A 120 -12.51 7.46 2.14
N LYS A 121 -12.97 6.20 2.03
CA LYS A 121 -12.24 5.03 2.56
C LYS A 121 -10.91 4.81 1.84
N MET A 122 -10.85 5.00 0.52
CA MET A 122 -9.60 4.94 -0.25
C MET A 122 -8.61 6.04 0.17
N GLY A 123 -9.09 7.26 0.38
CA GLY A 123 -8.26 8.35 0.88
C GLY A 123 -7.72 8.10 2.28
N ARG A 124 -8.54 7.53 3.18
CA ARG A 124 -8.10 7.16 4.53
C ARG A 124 -6.96 6.12 4.50
N ILE A 125 -7.08 5.08 3.65
CA ILE A 125 -6.00 4.10 3.43
C ILE A 125 -4.73 4.82 2.95
N GLY A 126 -4.85 5.70 1.96
CA GLY A 126 -3.72 6.50 1.45
C GLY A 126 -3.06 7.35 2.54
N GLY A 127 -3.85 8.01 3.40
CA GLY A 127 -3.36 8.80 4.53
C GLY A 127 -2.62 7.95 5.58
N LEU A 128 -3.15 6.76 5.92
CA LEU A 128 -2.51 5.83 6.84
C LEU A 128 -1.17 5.32 6.30
N LEU A 129 -1.11 4.96 5.01
CA LEU A 129 0.12 4.53 4.35
C LEU A 129 1.17 5.65 4.30
N MET A 130 0.74 6.87 3.97
CA MET A 130 1.59 8.06 4.00
C MET A 130 2.20 8.29 5.39
N HIS A 131 1.37 8.21 6.44
CA HIS A 131 1.83 8.33 7.82
C HIS A 131 2.81 7.21 8.17
N GLY A 132 2.51 5.96 7.79
CA GLY A 132 3.37 4.82 8.05
C GLY A 132 4.73 4.84 7.32
N GLN A 133 4.75 5.25 6.06
CA GLN A 133 5.95 5.19 5.22
C GLN A 133 6.98 6.28 5.56
N TRP A 134 6.52 7.49 5.95
CA TRP A 134 7.41 8.64 6.18
C TRP A 134 7.03 9.52 7.39
N ASN A 135 6.14 9.06 8.27
CA ASN A 135 5.63 9.85 9.39
C ASN A 135 5.14 11.24 8.93
N SER A 136 4.42 11.28 7.82
CA SER A 136 3.95 12.53 7.22
C SER A 136 2.56 12.89 7.74
N LYS A 137 2.35 14.17 8.10
CA LYS A 137 1.04 14.70 8.55
C LYS A 137 0.08 14.99 7.41
N ASP A 138 0.60 15.27 6.21
CA ASP A 138 -0.19 15.61 5.03
C ASP A 138 0.52 15.20 3.74
N PHE A 139 -0.22 15.19 2.63
CA PHE A 139 0.27 14.74 1.33
C PHE A 139 1.38 15.64 0.75
N ASP A 140 1.46 16.90 1.17
CA ASP A 140 2.52 17.83 0.72
C ASP A 140 3.84 17.51 1.43
N GLU A 141 3.79 17.21 2.73
CA GLU A 141 4.92 16.71 3.48
C GLU A 141 5.37 15.33 2.98
N TRP A 142 4.42 14.45 2.63
CA TRP A 142 4.73 13.16 2.01
C TRP A 142 5.55 13.31 0.73
N ARG A 143 5.14 14.24 -0.13
CA ARG A 143 5.85 14.58 -1.37
C ARG A 143 7.28 15.05 -1.10
N ALA A 144 7.47 15.90 -0.09
CA ALA A 144 8.77 16.41 0.30
C ALA A 144 9.67 15.32 0.90
N LYS A 145 9.16 14.52 1.85
CA LYS A 145 9.91 13.44 2.50
C LYS A 145 10.26 12.31 1.53
N ALA A 146 9.35 11.93 0.64
CA ALA A 146 9.64 10.97 -0.41
C ALA A 146 10.76 11.47 -1.36
N ARG A 147 10.85 12.78 -1.60
CA ARG A 147 11.93 13.40 -2.39
C ARG A 147 13.27 13.39 -1.66
N ASP A 148 13.25 13.62 -0.35
CA ASP A 148 14.48 13.80 0.41
C ASP A 148 15.04 12.44 0.88
N GLY A 149 14.18 11.47 1.20
CA GLY A 149 14.57 10.07 1.41
C GLY A 149 15.21 9.43 0.18
N HIS A 150 14.87 9.90 -1.02
CA HIS A 150 15.60 9.59 -2.26
C HIS A 150 17.05 10.10 -2.24
N LYS A 151 17.29 11.32 -1.74
CA LYS A 151 18.62 11.95 -1.75
C LYS A 151 19.58 11.40 -0.71
N THR A 152 19.07 10.97 0.44
CA THR A 152 19.89 10.56 1.58
C THR A 152 20.26 9.07 1.58
N GLY A 153 19.82 8.30 0.58
CA GLY A 153 20.10 6.85 0.48
C GLY A 153 19.58 6.03 1.66
N THR A 154 18.78 6.62 2.56
CA THR A 154 18.37 6.04 3.84
C THR A 154 17.18 5.09 3.69
N GLN A 155 16.71 4.89 2.46
CA GLN A 155 15.85 3.77 2.11
C GLN A 155 16.68 2.77 1.31
N GLY A 156 17.46 1.97 2.03
CA GLY A 156 17.78 0.64 1.53
C GLY A 156 16.46 -0.06 1.22
N LYS A 157 16.22 -0.34 -0.06
CA LYS A 157 15.05 -1.01 -0.62
C LYS A 157 13.79 -0.14 -0.65
N ALA A 158 13.65 0.65 -1.72
CA ALA A 158 12.34 1.05 -2.20
C ALA A 158 11.56 -0.23 -2.52
N THR A 159 10.83 -0.72 -1.52
CA THR A 159 10.26 -2.07 -1.51
C THR A 159 8.87 -2.00 -2.12
N ALA A 160 8.79 -2.22 -3.43
CA ALA A 160 7.59 -2.79 -4.02
C ALA A 160 7.71 -4.31 -3.83
N ILE A 161 6.98 -4.84 -2.85
CA ILE A 161 6.63 -6.27 -2.78
C ILE A 161 5.45 -6.46 -3.70
#